data_AF-A0A840PN59-F1
#
_entry.id   AF-A0A840PN59-F1
#
_cell.length_a   1.000
_cell.length_b   1.000
_cell.length_c   1.000
_cell.angle_alpha   90.00
_cell.angle_beta   90.00
_cell.angle_gamma   90.00
#
_symmetry.space_group_name_H-M   'P 1'
#
loop_
_entity.id
_entity.type
_entity.pdbx_description
1 polymer ?
#
loop_
_entity_poly.entity_id
_entity_poly.type
_entity_poly.pdbx_seq_one_letter_code
_entity_poly.pdbx_strand_id
1 'polypeptide(L)'
;MTAFLEEALREEDRTARRIRSWFALLFMLMVTPPLLVMGMHRGWFASTFAVFTLVLDVVAYGVALLLYLPALLAVVLERRVVATLLAFALVVTGIGGTITLQYSLDIRVRARFAVEHPAFAAAARLAREGALPGLHDYAGARLPGHLCFVAADCRISVIGHARQGPVLFLVDWMGWPDDAIGYAQFPGEPPPGGIYDGFGLIICPRIRLGGGWWWLDACPASAGRGAQAPHPDRLVTAAGDGDGGAGEVGERDRPQAVGVAGQGLADPAGGAQVPHPARAALVAGQGDRDALQVAERDRPYRPGVAGQRGAGLLARAQVPHPRGAVLAAGDGDRGAVQLAQGD
;
A
#
# COMPACT_ATOMS: atom_id res chain seq x y z
N MET A 1 64.28 33.48 -4.33
CA MET A 1 63.37 33.51 -3.16
C MET A 1 61.91 33.60 -3.58
N THR A 2 61.53 34.49 -4.52
CA THR A 2 60.15 34.64 -5.03
C THR A 2 59.59 33.39 -5.72
N ALA A 3 60.35 32.77 -6.64
CA ALA A 3 59.92 31.55 -7.34
C ALA A 3 59.70 30.34 -6.40
N PHE A 4 60.47 30.26 -5.31
CA PHE A 4 60.32 29.21 -4.31
C PHE A 4 59.06 29.42 -3.45
N LEU A 5 58.78 30.67 -3.05
CA LEU A 5 57.55 31.01 -2.34
C LEU A 5 56.30 30.79 -3.22
N GLU A 6 56.37 31.12 -4.51
CA GLU A 6 55.26 30.85 -5.45
C GLU A 6 54.98 29.35 -5.60
N GLU A 7 56.01 28.51 -5.71
CA GLU A 7 55.80 27.07 -5.84
C GLU A 7 55.25 26.44 -4.55
N ALA A 8 55.75 26.88 -3.39
CA ALA A 8 55.24 26.44 -2.10
C ALA A 8 53.74 26.80 -1.92
N LEU A 9 53.34 28.02 -2.27
CA LEU A 9 51.93 28.44 -2.23
C LEU A 9 51.06 27.63 -3.21
N ARG A 10 51.56 27.33 -4.41
CA ARG A 10 50.84 26.49 -5.39
C ARG A 10 50.68 25.04 -4.91
N GLU A 11 51.66 24.51 -4.19
CA GLU A 11 51.61 23.15 -3.65
C GLU A 11 50.64 23.05 -2.45
N GLU A 12 50.64 24.05 -1.58
CA GLU A 12 49.67 24.17 -0.49
C GLU A 12 48.23 24.27 -1.03
N ASP A 13 48.00 25.13 -2.03
CA ASP A 13 46.70 25.30 -2.69
C ASP A 13 46.25 24.02 -3.43
N ARG A 14 47.18 23.28 -4.07
CA ARG A 14 46.91 21.95 -4.63
C ARG A 14 46.50 20.94 -3.55
N THR A 15 47.16 20.96 -2.40
CA THR A 15 46.89 20.03 -1.29
C THR A 15 45.55 20.34 -0.62
N ALA A 16 45.27 21.62 -0.38
CA ALA A 16 43.99 22.06 0.17
C ALA A 16 42.81 21.72 -0.75
N ARG A 17 42.96 21.93 -2.07
CA ARG A 17 41.95 21.52 -3.06
C ARG A 17 41.72 20.00 -3.06
N ARG A 18 42.80 19.22 -2.98
CA ARG A 18 42.73 17.75 -2.91
C ARG A 18 41.96 17.29 -1.68
N ILE A 19 42.26 17.86 -0.51
CA ILE A 19 41.58 17.51 0.73
C ILE A 19 40.07 17.82 0.61
N ARG A 20 39.72 18.99 0.05
CA ARG A 20 38.33 19.41 -0.14
C ARG A 20 37.53 18.48 -1.06
N SER A 21 38.11 17.98 -2.16
CA SER A 21 37.42 17.06 -3.05
C SER A 21 37.22 15.67 -2.45
N TRP A 22 38.18 15.18 -1.65
CA TRP A 22 37.99 13.93 -0.89
C TRP A 22 36.85 14.06 0.12
N PHE A 23 36.76 15.19 0.84
CA PHE A 23 35.63 15.45 1.72
C PHE A 23 34.31 15.53 0.95
N ALA A 24 34.29 16.16 -0.23
CA ALA A 24 33.10 16.21 -1.08
C ALA A 24 32.64 14.83 -1.55
N LEU A 25 33.57 13.96 -1.97
CA LEU A 25 33.27 12.58 -2.37
C LEU A 25 32.79 11.72 -1.20
N LEU A 26 33.45 11.83 -0.04
CA LEU A 26 33.02 11.13 1.17
C LEU A 26 31.60 11.56 1.57
N PHE A 27 31.31 12.86 1.47
CA PHE A 27 29.98 13.39 1.75
C PHE A 27 28.92 12.84 0.78
N MET A 28 29.19 12.84 -0.52
CA MET A 28 28.30 12.22 -1.53
C MET A 28 28.06 10.74 -1.24
N LEU A 29 29.10 10.01 -0.82
CA LEU A 29 29.01 8.60 -0.44
C LEU A 29 28.11 8.38 0.79
N MET A 30 28.02 9.34 1.71
CA MET A 30 27.11 9.27 2.87
C MET A 30 25.65 9.58 2.48
N VAL A 31 25.43 10.42 1.47
CA VAL A 31 24.08 10.80 0.99
C VAL A 31 23.46 9.74 0.09
N THR A 32 24.28 8.98 -0.65
CA THR A 32 23.80 7.99 -1.64
C THR A 32 22.97 6.85 -1.01
N PRO A 33 23.43 6.15 0.05
CA PRO A 33 22.70 5.00 0.59
C PRO A 33 21.31 5.33 1.13
N PRO A 34 21.09 6.41 1.93
CA PRO A 34 19.75 6.78 2.39
C PRO A 34 18.75 7.02 1.26
N LEU A 35 19.18 7.61 0.15
CA LEU A 35 18.33 7.80 -1.03
C LEU A 35 17.94 6.47 -1.67
N LEU A 36 18.89 5.53 -1.79
CA LEU A 36 18.61 4.21 -2.34
C LEU A 36 17.65 3.43 -1.45
N VAL A 37 17.85 3.49 -0.12
CA VAL A 37 16.94 2.90 0.88
C VAL A 37 15.54 3.49 0.74
N MET A 38 15.41 4.82 0.57
CA MET A 38 14.13 5.46 0.31
C MET A 38 13.44 4.91 -0.95
N GLY A 39 14.20 4.70 -2.02
CA GLY A 39 13.70 4.11 -3.26
C GLY A 39 13.28 2.64 -3.12
N MET A 40 14.07 1.84 -2.40
CA MET A 40 13.78 0.42 -2.15
C MET A 40 12.52 0.25 -1.29
N HIS A 41 12.41 1.00 -0.20
CA HIS A 41 11.29 0.92 0.74
C HIS A 41 10.08 1.79 0.34
N ARG A 42 9.88 2.04 -0.96
CA ARG A 42 8.84 2.97 -1.44
C ARG A 42 7.42 2.60 -0.96
N GLY A 43 7.10 1.31 -0.85
CA GLY A 43 5.84 0.84 -0.30
C GLY A 43 5.67 1.12 1.20
N TRP A 44 6.75 0.98 1.98
CA TRP A 44 6.75 1.30 3.42
C TRP A 44 6.48 2.80 3.65
N PHE A 45 7.17 3.67 2.90
CA PHE A 45 6.92 5.11 2.97
C PHE A 45 5.50 5.46 2.56
N ALA A 46 5.00 4.86 1.47
CA ALA A 46 3.62 5.06 1.02
C ALA A 46 2.58 4.62 2.04
N SER A 47 2.83 3.51 2.75
CA SER A 47 1.91 3.01 3.80
C SER A 47 1.94 3.90 5.04
N THR A 48 3.13 4.38 5.42
CA THR A 48 3.34 5.16 6.65
C THR A 48 2.89 6.60 6.51
N PHE A 49 3.20 7.24 5.38
CA PHE A 49 2.99 8.67 5.15
C PHE A 49 1.83 8.97 4.19
N ALA A 50 1.25 7.96 3.56
CA ALA A 50 0.09 8.08 2.66
C ALA A 50 0.28 9.23 1.65
N VAL A 51 -0.67 10.17 1.62
CA VAL A 51 -0.68 11.36 0.75
C VAL A 51 0.58 12.23 0.89
N PHE A 52 1.26 12.23 2.04
CA PHE A 52 2.47 13.02 2.26
C PHE A 52 3.72 12.42 1.63
N THR A 53 3.67 11.19 1.14
CA THR A 53 4.85 10.51 0.55
C THR A 53 5.44 11.28 -0.63
N LEU A 54 4.59 11.85 -1.49
CA LEU A 54 5.06 12.65 -2.62
C LEU A 54 5.78 13.93 -2.16
N VAL A 55 5.28 14.58 -1.10
CA VAL A 55 5.92 15.77 -0.54
C VAL A 55 7.28 15.42 0.05
N LEU A 56 7.36 14.29 0.77
CA LEU A 56 8.63 13.80 1.34
C LEU A 56 9.62 13.42 0.23
N ASP A 57 9.18 12.78 -0.86
CA ASP A 57 10.01 12.48 -2.03
C ASP A 57 10.58 13.78 -2.62
N VAL A 58 9.74 14.79 -2.86
CA VAL A 58 10.18 16.08 -3.42
C VAL A 58 11.18 16.79 -2.49
N VAL A 59 10.92 16.81 -1.19
CA VAL A 59 11.83 17.40 -0.20
C VAL A 59 13.16 16.64 -0.18
N ALA A 60 13.13 15.30 -0.17
CA ALA A 60 14.33 14.48 -0.16
C ALA A 60 15.18 14.71 -1.41
N TYR A 61 14.59 14.78 -2.61
CA TYR A 61 15.31 15.10 -3.83
C TYR A 61 15.81 16.54 -3.86
N GLY A 62 15.05 17.50 -3.35
CA GLY A 62 15.49 18.89 -3.20
C GLY A 62 16.72 19.00 -2.30
N VAL A 63 16.70 18.35 -1.14
CA VAL A 63 17.85 18.25 -0.24
C VAL A 63 19.01 17.54 -0.94
N ALA A 64 18.78 16.41 -1.60
CA ALA A 64 19.83 15.70 -2.34
C ALA A 64 20.51 16.59 -3.39
N LEU A 65 19.74 17.36 -4.17
CA LEU A 65 20.30 18.31 -5.14
C LEU A 65 21.13 19.40 -4.46
N LEU A 66 20.63 19.98 -3.35
CA LEU A 66 21.38 20.97 -2.58
C LEU A 66 22.69 20.42 -2.01
N LEU A 67 22.76 19.11 -1.75
CA LEU A 67 23.94 18.44 -1.24
C LEU A 67 24.91 18.00 -2.35
N TYR A 68 24.40 17.46 -3.46
CA TYR A 68 25.22 16.97 -4.58
C TYR A 68 25.80 18.08 -5.45
N LEU A 69 25.03 19.14 -5.75
CA LEU A 69 25.47 20.19 -6.68
C LEU A 69 26.74 20.93 -6.23
N PRO A 70 26.85 21.47 -5.00
CA PRO A 70 28.07 22.15 -4.57
C PRO A 70 29.25 21.19 -4.44
N ALA A 71 29.01 19.96 -3.99
CA ALA A 71 30.04 18.92 -3.90
C ALA A 71 30.58 18.54 -5.29
N LEU A 72 29.69 18.40 -6.28
CA LEU A 72 30.06 18.10 -7.66
C LEU A 72 30.85 19.25 -8.27
N LEU A 73 30.39 20.49 -8.06
CA LEU A 73 31.09 21.69 -8.52
C LEU A 73 32.50 21.77 -7.92
N ALA A 74 32.66 21.52 -6.63
CA ALA A 74 33.96 21.53 -5.96
C ALA A 74 34.93 20.50 -6.58
N VAL A 75 34.44 19.30 -6.92
CA VAL A 75 35.24 18.25 -7.55
C VAL A 75 35.60 18.60 -9.01
N VAL A 76 34.63 19.08 -9.79
CA VAL A 76 34.82 19.46 -11.20
C VAL A 76 35.83 20.61 -11.33
N LEU A 77 35.76 21.60 -10.43
CA LEU A 77 36.69 22.73 -10.42
C LEU A 77 38.14 22.29 -10.12
N GLU A 78 38.35 21.13 -9.50
CA GLU A 78 39.69 20.57 -9.30
C GLU A 78 40.30 19.96 -10.57
N ARG A 79 39.49 19.76 -11.63
CA ARG A 79 39.90 19.20 -12.93
C ARG A 79 40.57 17.82 -12.84
N ARG A 80 40.29 17.05 -11.78
CA ARG A 80 40.74 15.66 -11.64
C ARG A 80 39.73 14.71 -12.28
N VAL A 81 40.09 14.16 -13.43
CA VAL A 81 39.20 13.28 -14.22
C VAL A 81 38.62 12.15 -13.37
N VAL A 82 39.44 11.43 -12.61
CA VAL A 82 38.98 10.30 -11.77
C VAL A 82 37.99 10.76 -10.70
N ALA A 83 38.27 11.85 -9.98
CA ALA A 83 37.38 12.36 -8.94
C ALA A 83 36.05 12.84 -9.54
N THR A 84 36.09 13.52 -10.70
CA THR A 84 34.89 13.94 -11.43
C THR A 84 34.04 12.76 -11.88
N LEU A 85 34.65 11.71 -12.41
CA LEU A 85 33.94 10.49 -12.81
C LEU A 85 33.28 9.81 -11.60
N LEU A 86 33.98 9.72 -10.47
CA LEU A 86 33.41 9.16 -9.23
C LEU A 86 32.25 10.01 -8.70
N ALA A 87 32.38 11.33 -8.69
CA ALA A 87 31.30 12.24 -8.28
C ALA A 87 30.08 12.09 -9.19
N PHE A 88 30.27 12.02 -10.50
CA PHE A 88 29.18 11.80 -11.45
C PHE A 88 28.52 10.43 -11.24
N ALA A 89 29.31 9.38 -11.03
CA ALA A 89 28.81 8.04 -10.72
C ALA A 89 27.96 8.03 -9.44
N LEU A 90 28.36 8.76 -8.39
CA LEU A 90 27.58 8.89 -7.15
C LEU A 90 26.27 9.64 -7.38
N VAL A 91 26.27 10.72 -8.18
CA VAL A 91 25.03 11.44 -8.54
C VAL A 91 24.09 10.55 -9.34
N VAL A 92 24.60 9.85 -10.35
CA VAL A 92 23.80 8.91 -11.17
C VAL A 92 23.27 7.76 -10.32
N THR A 93 24.09 7.21 -9.43
CA THR A 93 23.68 6.11 -8.55
C THR A 93 22.67 6.59 -7.50
N GLY A 94 22.90 7.72 -6.85
CA GLY A 94 22.00 8.27 -5.84
C GLY A 94 20.70 8.78 -6.43
N ILE A 95 20.76 9.78 -7.30
CA ILE A 95 19.54 10.39 -7.86
C ILE A 95 18.91 9.47 -8.90
N GLY A 96 19.68 9.06 -9.92
CA GLY A 96 19.19 8.22 -11.01
C GLY A 96 18.77 6.82 -10.52
N GLY A 97 19.53 6.22 -9.62
CA GLY A 97 19.18 4.94 -9.00
C GLY A 97 17.89 5.01 -8.20
N THR A 98 17.72 6.02 -7.34
CA THR A 98 16.47 6.17 -6.57
C THR A 98 15.27 6.45 -7.46
N ILE A 99 15.39 7.31 -8.48
CA ILE A 99 14.32 7.53 -9.47
C ILE A 99 13.95 6.21 -10.15
N THR A 100 14.95 5.43 -10.58
CA THR A 100 14.71 4.13 -11.21
C THR A 100 13.97 3.18 -10.28
N LEU A 101 14.36 3.10 -9.00
CA LEU A 101 13.68 2.30 -7.98
C LEU A 101 12.25 2.81 -7.72
N GLN A 102 11.97 4.10 -7.84
CA GLN A 102 10.61 4.61 -7.64
C GLN A 102 9.68 4.26 -8.81
N TYR A 103 10.14 4.40 -10.05
CA TYR A 103 9.28 4.28 -11.23
C TYR A 103 9.30 2.90 -11.89
N SER A 104 10.31 2.06 -11.61
CA SER A 104 10.35 0.68 -12.10
C SER A 104 10.02 -0.30 -10.98
N LEU A 105 8.79 -0.83 -11.01
CA LEU A 105 8.34 -1.86 -10.07
C LEU A 105 9.26 -3.09 -10.10
N ASP A 106 9.57 -3.60 -11.30
CA ASP A 106 10.39 -4.82 -11.43
C ASP A 106 11.80 -4.63 -10.85
N ILE A 107 12.45 -3.50 -11.15
CA ILE A 107 13.78 -3.20 -10.61
C ILE A 107 13.71 -3.03 -9.10
N ARG A 108 12.73 -2.27 -8.57
CA ARG A 108 12.59 -2.04 -7.13
C ARG A 108 12.43 -3.33 -6.35
N VAL A 109 11.48 -4.15 -6.76
CA VAL A 109 11.10 -5.39 -6.08
C VAL A 109 12.28 -6.36 -6.08
N ARG A 110 12.94 -6.53 -7.23
CA ARG A 110 14.13 -7.40 -7.32
C ARG A 110 15.29 -6.87 -6.52
N ALA A 111 15.57 -5.56 -6.58
CA ALA A 111 16.68 -4.97 -5.86
C ALA A 111 16.48 -5.07 -4.35
N ARG A 112 15.30 -4.70 -3.85
CA ARG A 112 14.96 -4.81 -2.43
C ARG A 112 15.06 -6.26 -1.97
N PHE A 113 14.42 -7.18 -2.69
CA PHE A 113 14.47 -8.60 -2.37
C PHE A 113 15.91 -9.14 -2.34
N ALA A 114 16.74 -8.78 -3.32
CA ALA A 114 18.13 -9.25 -3.38
C ALA A 114 18.98 -8.74 -2.20
N VAL A 115 18.82 -7.46 -1.83
CA VAL A 115 19.56 -6.86 -0.71
C VAL A 115 19.07 -7.39 0.64
N GLU A 116 17.76 -7.57 0.80
CA GLU A 116 17.12 -7.94 2.07
C GLU A 116 16.80 -9.43 2.20
N HIS A 117 17.21 -10.25 1.22
CA HIS A 117 16.87 -11.68 1.16
C HIS A 117 17.11 -12.45 2.47
N PRO A 118 18.23 -12.25 3.20
CA PRO A 118 18.43 -12.94 4.47
C PRO A 118 17.34 -12.68 5.51
N ALA A 119 16.78 -11.46 5.54
CA ALA A 119 15.70 -11.09 6.45
C ALA A 119 14.34 -11.65 6.01
N PHE A 120 14.04 -11.61 4.70
CA PHE A 120 12.87 -12.29 4.13
C PHE A 120 12.87 -13.79 4.47
N ALA A 121 14.01 -14.45 4.24
CA ALA A 121 14.19 -15.87 4.55
C ALA A 121 14.08 -16.17 6.06
N ALA A 122 14.60 -15.30 6.92
CA ALA A 122 14.48 -15.45 8.37
C ALA A 122 13.03 -15.31 8.85
N ALA A 123 12.28 -14.33 8.34
CA ALA A 123 10.87 -14.15 8.67
C ALA A 123 10.03 -15.38 8.27
N ALA A 124 10.23 -15.87 7.04
CA ALA A 124 9.57 -17.07 6.55
C ALA A 124 9.91 -18.32 7.38
N ARG A 125 11.18 -18.49 7.78
CA ARG A 125 11.60 -19.62 8.61
C ARG A 125 10.91 -19.61 9.96
N LEU A 126 10.87 -18.47 10.65
CA LEU A 126 10.18 -18.32 11.94
C LEU A 126 8.70 -18.69 11.86
N ALA A 127 8.03 -18.29 10.77
CA ALA A 127 6.64 -18.66 10.54
C ALA A 127 6.47 -20.18 10.34
N ARG A 128 7.33 -20.82 9.55
CA ARG A 128 7.26 -22.27 9.29
C ARG A 128 7.60 -23.14 10.50
N GLU A 129 8.48 -22.65 11.36
CA GLU A 129 8.85 -23.32 12.61
C GLU A 129 7.78 -23.16 13.71
N GLY A 130 6.70 -22.43 13.43
CA GLY A 130 5.65 -22.16 14.42
C GLY A 130 6.09 -21.24 15.56
N ALA A 131 7.18 -20.48 15.36
CA ALA A 131 7.75 -19.60 16.39
C ALA A 131 6.99 -18.27 16.55
N LEU A 132 6.01 -18.00 15.68
CA LEU A 132 5.26 -16.75 15.63
C LEU A 132 3.81 -16.97 16.07
N PRO A 133 3.41 -16.47 17.27
CA PRO A 133 2.04 -16.58 17.74
C PRO A 133 1.10 -15.71 16.89
N GLY A 134 -0.13 -16.19 16.64
CA GLY A 134 -1.13 -15.48 15.84
C GLY A 134 -0.89 -15.51 14.33
N LEU A 135 -0.06 -16.44 13.81
CA LEU A 135 0.23 -16.53 12.38
C LEU A 135 -1.02 -16.75 11.51
N HIS A 136 -2.01 -17.45 12.06
CA HIS A 136 -3.27 -17.76 11.40
C HIS A 136 -4.38 -16.74 11.67
N ASP A 137 -4.09 -15.68 12.43
CA ASP A 137 -5.01 -14.55 12.55
C ASP A 137 -5.11 -13.85 11.20
N TYR A 138 -6.23 -13.14 10.94
CA TYR A 138 -6.43 -12.42 9.68
C TYR A 138 -5.20 -11.57 9.31
N ALA A 139 -4.75 -10.70 10.23
CA ALA A 139 -3.58 -9.84 10.03
C ALA A 139 -2.22 -10.56 10.10
N GLY A 140 -2.19 -11.85 10.47
CA GLY A 140 -0.95 -12.60 10.67
C GLY A 140 -0.20 -12.26 11.96
N ALA A 141 1.00 -12.83 12.10
CA ALA A 141 1.83 -12.69 13.29
C ALA A 141 2.79 -11.49 13.20
N ARG A 142 3.06 -10.87 14.35
CA ARG A 142 4.07 -9.80 14.45
C ARG A 142 5.49 -10.37 14.35
N LEU A 143 6.33 -9.72 13.54
CA LEU A 143 7.75 -10.06 13.39
C LEU A 143 8.59 -9.50 14.56
N PRO A 144 9.74 -10.13 14.87
CA PRO A 144 10.76 -9.52 15.72
C PRO A 144 11.18 -8.15 15.19
N GLY A 145 11.50 -7.20 16.08
CA GLY A 145 11.77 -5.81 15.71
C GLY A 145 12.85 -5.64 14.63
N HIS A 146 13.90 -6.47 14.66
CA HIS A 146 14.98 -6.44 13.68
C HIS A 146 14.58 -6.99 12.29
N LEU A 147 13.40 -7.60 12.15
CA LEU A 147 12.82 -8.05 10.88
C LEU A 147 11.63 -7.19 10.44
N CYS A 148 11.18 -6.21 11.24
CA CYS A 148 10.05 -5.37 10.86
C CYS A 148 10.24 -4.68 9.51
N PHE A 149 11.49 -4.34 9.14
CA PHE A 149 11.74 -3.58 7.92
C PHE A 149 11.39 -4.34 6.62
N VAL A 150 11.18 -5.66 6.65
CA VAL A 150 10.75 -6.42 5.46
C VAL A 150 9.24 -6.35 5.20
N ALA A 151 8.45 -5.85 6.15
CA ALA A 151 7.00 -5.72 6.02
C ALA A 151 6.49 -4.35 6.51
N ALA A 152 5.62 -3.69 5.75
CA ALA A 152 5.08 -2.36 6.06
C ALA A 152 4.35 -2.30 7.41
N ASP A 153 3.67 -3.38 7.76
CA ASP A 153 2.89 -3.54 8.99
C ASP A 153 3.65 -4.30 10.10
N CYS A 154 4.92 -4.64 9.86
CA CYS A 154 5.72 -5.54 10.70
C CYS A 154 5.01 -6.88 11.01
N ARG A 155 4.29 -7.45 10.02
CA ARG A 155 3.67 -8.76 10.16
C ARG A 155 4.00 -9.69 9.01
N ILE A 156 3.80 -10.97 9.26
CA ILE A 156 3.75 -12.02 8.26
C ILE A 156 2.43 -12.76 8.39
N SER A 157 1.68 -12.89 7.31
CA SER A 157 0.34 -13.49 7.29
C SER A 157 0.28 -14.73 6.39
N VAL A 158 -0.78 -15.51 6.57
CA VAL A 158 -1.11 -16.63 5.68
C VAL A 158 -2.28 -16.23 4.79
N ILE A 159 -2.03 -16.04 3.50
CA ILE A 159 -3.03 -15.58 2.51
C ILE A 159 -3.68 -16.74 1.73
N GLY A 160 -3.33 -17.98 2.07
CA GLY A 160 -3.85 -19.17 1.42
C GLY A 160 -3.05 -20.41 1.75
N HIS A 161 -3.52 -21.55 1.26
CA HIS A 161 -2.85 -22.84 1.38
C HIS A 161 -2.58 -23.41 -0.01
N ALA A 162 -1.32 -23.72 -0.28
CA ALA A 162 -0.95 -24.57 -1.40
C ALA A 162 -0.95 -26.04 -0.91
N ARG A 163 -0.89 -27.00 -1.85
CA ARG A 163 -0.86 -28.44 -1.53
C ARG A 163 0.27 -28.82 -0.56
N GLN A 164 1.33 -28.02 -0.50
CA GLN A 164 2.56 -28.27 0.25
C GLN A 164 2.72 -27.37 1.49
N GLY A 165 1.69 -26.59 1.85
CA GLY A 165 1.70 -25.75 3.06
C GLY A 165 1.14 -24.34 2.85
N PRO A 166 1.22 -23.48 3.88
CA PRO A 166 0.70 -22.11 3.83
C PRO A 166 1.52 -21.25 2.86
N VAL A 167 0.83 -20.33 2.20
CA VAL A 167 1.42 -19.22 1.43
C VAL A 167 1.64 -18.07 2.41
N LEU A 168 2.91 -17.78 2.70
CA LEU A 168 3.30 -16.71 3.60
C LEU A 168 3.35 -15.39 2.84
N PHE A 169 2.89 -14.31 3.46
CA PHE A 169 2.82 -12.99 2.84
C PHE A 169 3.41 -11.91 3.75
N LEU A 170 4.24 -11.06 3.15
CA LEU A 170 4.91 -9.92 3.76
C LEU A 170 4.52 -8.67 2.97
N VAL A 171 3.81 -7.76 3.63
CA VAL A 171 3.25 -6.57 2.99
C VAL A 171 4.36 -5.59 2.62
N ASP A 172 4.44 -5.18 1.36
CA ASP A 172 5.33 -4.09 0.94
C ASP A 172 4.63 -2.74 1.02
N TRP A 173 3.36 -2.70 0.59
CA TRP A 173 2.49 -1.54 0.63
C TRP A 173 1.11 -1.93 1.16
N MET A 174 0.57 -1.11 2.05
CA MET A 174 -0.77 -1.20 2.62
C MET A 174 -1.54 0.10 2.37
N GLY A 175 -2.71 -0.01 1.76
CA GLY A 175 -3.68 1.06 1.57
C GLY A 175 -4.52 1.34 2.82
N TRP A 176 -5.34 2.38 2.75
CA TRP A 176 -6.38 2.68 3.73
C TRP A 176 -7.75 2.44 3.10
N PRO A 177 -8.71 1.75 3.75
CA PRO A 177 -8.66 1.20 5.11
C PRO A 177 -7.89 -0.12 5.25
N ASP A 178 -7.90 -0.94 4.20
CA ASP A 178 -7.18 -2.19 4.01
C ASP A 178 -7.02 -2.40 2.49
N ASP A 179 -5.94 -3.06 2.08
CA ASP A 179 -5.57 -3.47 0.71
C ASP A 179 -4.04 -3.58 0.69
N ALA A 180 -3.48 -4.70 0.28
CA ALA A 180 -2.04 -4.91 0.34
C ALA A 180 -1.49 -5.63 -0.89
N ILE A 181 -0.28 -5.21 -1.25
CA ILE A 181 0.58 -5.88 -2.22
C ILE A 181 1.94 -6.14 -1.55
N GLY A 182 2.68 -7.13 -2.03
CA GLY A 182 3.93 -7.47 -1.38
C GLY A 182 4.56 -8.78 -1.82
N TYR A 183 5.41 -9.30 -0.95
CA TYR A 183 6.19 -10.51 -1.20
C TYR A 183 5.46 -11.71 -0.61
N ALA A 184 5.28 -12.76 -1.41
CA ALA A 184 4.79 -14.03 -0.92
C ALA A 184 5.82 -15.14 -1.10
N GLN A 185 5.88 -16.03 -0.11
CA GLN A 185 6.65 -17.25 -0.19
C GLN A 185 5.70 -18.44 -0.33
N PHE A 186 5.78 -19.09 -1.48
CA PHE A 186 5.07 -20.31 -1.77
C PHE A 186 5.92 -21.53 -1.40
N PRO A 187 5.33 -22.60 -0.85
CA PRO A 187 6.04 -23.86 -0.64
C PRO A 187 6.31 -24.61 -1.96
N GLY A 188 5.61 -24.25 -3.05
CA GLY A 188 5.81 -24.78 -4.41
C GLY A 188 5.45 -23.73 -5.46
N GLU A 189 5.38 -24.12 -6.74
CA GLU A 189 4.97 -23.17 -7.79
C GLU A 189 3.49 -22.78 -7.62
N PRO A 190 3.14 -21.48 -7.69
CA PRO A 190 1.75 -21.06 -7.59
C PRO A 190 0.92 -21.64 -8.75
N PRO A 191 -0.35 -22.03 -8.51
CA PRO A 191 -1.22 -22.50 -9.58
C PRO A 191 -1.41 -21.40 -10.64
N PRO A 192 -1.50 -21.77 -11.94
CA PRO A 192 -1.79 -20.80 -13.00
C PRO A 192 -3.09 -20.03 -12.70
N GLY A 193 -3.02 -18.70 -12.70
CA GLY A 193 -4.16 -17.84 -12.37
C GLY A 193 -4.59 -17.86 -10.90
N GLY A 194 -3.73 -18.32 -9.98
CA GLY A 194 -3.99 -18.27 -8.54
C GLY A 194 -4.26 -16.83 -8.07
N ILE A 195 -5.41 -16.65 -7.43
CA ILE A 195 -5.84 -15.40 -6.80
C ILE A 195 -5.74 -15.55 -5.29
N TYR A 196 -5.34 -14.47 -4.62
CA TYR A 196 -5.18 -14.41 -3.17
C TYR A 196 -5.82 -13.14 -2.63
N ASP A 197 -6.21 -13.18 -1.37
CA ASP A 197 -6.75 -12.03 -0.65
C ASP A 197 -5.62 -11.27 0.04
N GLY A 198 -5.31 -10.08 -0.47
CA GLY A 198 -4.37 -9.11 0.09
C GLY A 198 -5.07 -8.16 1.05
N PHE A 199 -5.89 -8.67 1.97
CA PHE A 199 -6.70 -7.89 2.91
C PHE A 199 -7.71 -6.95 2.22
N GLY A 200 -8.58 -7.49 1.38
CA GLY A 200 -9.57 -6.73 0.61
C GLY A 200 -9.20 -6.59 -0.88
N LEU A 201 -7.90 -6.61 -1.18
CA LEU A 201 -7.39 -6.53 -2.56
C LEU A 201 -7.18 -7.92 -3.15
N ILE A 202 -7.81 -8.18 -4.30
CA ILE A 202 -7.52 -9.41 -5.06
C ILE A 202 -6.16 -9.29 -5.75
N ILE A 203 -5.19 -10.08 -5.28
CA ILE A 203 -3.80 -10.07 -5.73
C ILE A 203 -3.38 -11.38 -6.41
N CYS A 204 -2.47 -11.26 -7.39
CA CYS A 204 -1.98 -12.33 -8.25
C CYS A 204 -0.44 -12.34 -8.27
N PRO A 205 0.21 -13.52 -8.34
CA PRO A 205 1.65 -13.61 -8.57
C PRO A 205 2.04 -12.97 -9.91
N ARG A 206 2.93 -11.97 -9.88
CA ARG A 206 3.33 -11.17 -11.05
C ARG A 206 4.82 -11.29 -11.38
N ILE A 207 5.69 -11.23 -10.37
CA ILE A 207 7.15 -11.21 -10.58
C ILE A 207 7.77 -12.37 -9.81
N ARG A 208 8.43 -13.30 -10.53
CA ARG A 208 9.17 -14.40 -9.92
C ARG A 208 10.52 -13.91 -9.40
N LEU A 209 10.81 -14.19 -8.13
CA LEU A 209 12.04 -13.76 -7.45
C LEU A 209 13.01 -14.93 -7.19
N GLY A 210 12.52 -16.17 -7.23
CA GLY A 210 13.31 -17.39 -7.01
C GLY A 210 13.17 -17.94 -5.59
N GLY A 211 13.52 -19.22 -5.38
CA GLY A 211 13.41 -19.86 -4.07
C GLY A 211 11.99 -19.90 -3.49
N GLY A 212 10.97 -20.01 -4.35
CA GLY A 212 9.56 -19.96 -3.96
C GLY A 212 9.00 -18.55 -3.71
N TRP A 213 9.80 -17.51 -3.87
CA TRP A 213 9.37 -16.13 -3.68
C TRP A 213 8.80 -15.49 -4.93
N TRP A 214 7.72 -14.74 -4.71
CA TRP A 214 7.00 -14.00 -5.73
C TRP A 214 6.57 -12.64 -5.20
N TRP A 215 6.51 -11.68 -6.10
CA TRP A 215 5.75 -10.45 -5.88
C TRP A 215 4.30 -10.66 -6.28
N LEU A 216 3.38 -10.31 -5.38
CA LEU A 216 1.95 -10.29 -5.61
C LEU A 216 1.48 -8.85 -5.75
N ASP A 217 0.63 -8.61 -6.74
CA ASP A 217 0.09 -7.30 -7.09
C ASP A 217 -1.37 -7.44 -7.53
N ALA A 218 -2.09 -6.33 -7.67
CA ALA A 218 -3.46 -6.34 -8.13
C ALA A 218 -3.60 -7.13 -9.46
N CYS A 219 -4.58 -8.03 -9.50
CA CYS A 219 -4.84 -8.82 -10.70
C CYS A 219 -5.35 -7.93 -11.87
N PRO A 220 -5.02 -8.24 -13.14
CA PRO A 220 -5.40 -7.42 -14.30
C PRO A 220 -6.91 -7.22 -14.52
N ALA A 221 -7.78 -8.03 -13.89
CA ALA A 221 -9.23 -7.91 -13.97
C ALA A 221 -9.88 -7.17 -12.77
N SER A 222 -9.14 -6.95 -11.68
CA SER A 222 -9.62 -6.19 -10.50
C SER A 222 -9.33 -4.69 -10.58
N ALA A 223 -8.47 -4.25 -11.51
CA ALA A 223 -8.14 -2.83 -11.72
C ALA A 223 -9.19 -2.03 -12.52
N GLY A 224 -10.33 -2.63 -12.85
CA GLY A 224 -11.36 -2.08 -13.74
C GLY A 224 -12.76 -2.08 -13.16
N ARG A 225 -12.91 -1.56 -11.94
CA ARG A 225 -14.13 -1.00 -11.31
C ARG A 225 -13.84 -0.88 -9.81
N GLY A 226 -14.02 0.30 -9.22
CA GLY A 226 -13.84 0.49 -7.79
C GLY A 226 -14.64 -0.55 -7.00
N ALA A 227 -13.99 -1.16 -6.01
CA ALA A 227 -14.59 -1.91 -4.90
C ALA A 227 -15.95 -2.55 -5.20
N GLN A 228 -15.94 -3.67 -5.93
CA GLN A 228 -17.00 -4.67 -5.77
C GLN A 228 -16.33 -5.99 -5.44
N ALA A 229 -16.28 -6.30 -4.15
CA ALA A 229 -15.96 -7.62 -3.66
C ALA A 229 -16.84 -8.65 -4.40
N PRO A 230 -16.27 -9.74 -4.96
CA PRO A 230 -17.09 -10.86 -5.38
C PRO A 230 -17.85 -11.39 -4.15
N HIS A 231 -19.16 -11.58 -4.30
CA HIS A 231 -20.01 -12.20 -3.29
C HIS A 231 -19.38 -13.52 -2.76
N PRO A 232 -19.46 -13.81 -1.45
CA PRO A 232 -18.79 -14.96 -0.83
C PRO A 232 -19.33 -16.33 -1.27
N ASP A 233 -20.36 -16.39 -2.12
CA ASP A 233 -21.02 -17.65 -2.48
C ASP A 233 -20.45 -18.36 -3.71
N ARG A 234 -19.30 -17.92 -4.25
CA ARG A 234 -18.57 -18.70 -5.26
C ARG A 234 -17.33 -19.34 -4.66
N LEU A 235 -17.59 -20.23 -3.72
CA LEU A 235 -16.68 -21.30 -3.34
C LEU A 235 -16.36 -22.10 -4.60
N VAL A 236 -15.19 -21.84 -5.22
CA VAL A 236 -14.68 -22.74 -6.25
C VAL A 236 -14.11 -23.94 -5.51
N THR A 237 -14.88 -25.00 -5.50
CA THR A 237 -14.46 -26.32 -5.07
C THR A 237 -13.14 -26.68 -5.75
N ALA A 238 -12.16 -27.08 -4.95
CA ALA A 238 -11.01 -27.81 -5.44
C ALA A 238 -11.52 -29.01 -6.24
N ALA A 239 -11.09 -29.12 -7.50
CA ALA A 239 -11.46 -30.23 -8.37
C ALA A 239 -11.01 -31.55 -7.73
N GLY A 240 -11.98 -32.31 -7.26
CA GLY A 240 -11.88 -33.73 -6.98
C GLY A 240 -12.42 -34.53 -8.17
N ASP A 241 -11.62 -35.53 -8.53
CA ASP A 241 -11.95 -36.84 -9.09
C ASP A 241 -12.49 -36.99 -10.52
N GLY A 242 -11.92 -37.99 -11.21
CA GLY A 242 -12.61 -38.76 -12.25
C GLY A 242 -11.72 -39.39 -13.32
N ASP A 243 -11.10 -40.53 -13.01
CA ASP A 243 -10.75 -41.54 -14.02
C ASP A 243 -12.02 -42.29 -14.45
N GLY A 244 -12.19 -42.53 -15.75
CA GLY A 244 -13.01 -43.64 -16.27
C GLY A 244 -14.04 -43.31 -17.37
N GLY A 245 -13.85 -43.93 -18.54
CA GLY A 245 -14.96 -44.51 -19.32
C GLY A 245 -15.44 -43.77 -20.56
N ALA A 246 -15.13 -44.34 -21.73
CA ALA A 246 -15.61 -43.96 -23.05
C ALA A 246 -17.13 -44.16 -23.25
N GLY A 247 -17.74 -43.36 -24.14
CA GLY A 247 -19.10 -43.58 -24.63
C GLY A 247 -19.70 -42.44 -25.47
N GLU A 248 -19.52 -42.56 -26.78
CA GLU A 248 -20.47 -42.21 -27.86
C GLU A 248 -20.92 -40.77 -28.18
N VAL A 249 -21.22 -40.64 -29.46
CA VAL A 249 -21.46 -39.48 -30.32
C VAL A 249 -22.93 -39.09 -30.28
N GLY A 250 -23.25 -37.79 -30.35
CA GLY A 250 -24.62 -37.32 -30.57
C GLY A 250 -24.75 -35.80 -30.62
N GLU A 251 -25.09 -35.30 -31.81
CA GLU A 251 -25.18 -33.90 -32.24
C GLU A 251 -26.51 -33.20 -31.86
N ARG A 252 -26.54 -31.86 -32.04
CA ARG A 252 -27.69 -30.91 -32.05
C ARG A 252 -28.02 -30.26 -30.69
N ASP A 253 -28.29 -28.96 -30.52
CA ASP A 253 -28.74 -27.88 -31.41
C ASP A 253 -28.27 -26.51 -30.88
N ARG A 254 -28.06 -25.54 -31.79
CA ARG A 254 -27.94 -24.10 -31.49
C ARG A 254 -29.29 -23.40 -31.70
N PRO A 255 -29.49 -22.23 -31.08
CA PRO A 255 -30.03 -21.10 -31.82
C PRO A 255 -29.12 -19.86 -31.79
N GLN A 256 -29.16 -19.12 -32.90
CA GLN A 256 -28.44 -17.88 -33.19
C GLN A 256 -29.27 -16.63 -32.78
N ALA A 257 -28.58 -15.55 -32.42
CA ALA A 257 -28.95 -14.13 -32.64
C ALA A 257 -27.64 -13.32 -32.46
N VAL A 258 -26.96 -12.73 -33.44
CA VAL A 258 -27.24 -11.69 -34.46
C VAL A 258 -27.43 -10.27 -33.91
N GLY A 259 -26.48 -9.39 -34.28
CA GLY A 259 -26.60 -7.92 -34.41
C GLY A 259 -26.20 -7.10 -33.17
N VAL A 260 -25.47 -5.98 -33.22
CA VAL A 260 -25.14 -5.06 -34.32
C VAL A 260 -23.87 -4.26 -33.91
N ALA A 261 -23.08 -3.86 -34.92
CA ALA A 261 -21.93 -2.98 -34.82
C ALA A 261 -22.32 -1.50 -34.62
N GLY A 262 -21.38 -0.69 -34.10
CA GLY A 262 -21.44 0.77 -34.14
C GLY A 262 -20.04 1.36 -33.99
N GLN A 263 -19.44 1.74 -35.12
CA GLN A 263 -18.26 2.63 -35.19
C GLN A 263 -18.68 4.07 -34.90
N GLY A 264 -17.78 4.86 -34.30
CA GLY A 264 -17.91 6.32 -34.22
C GLY A 264 -16.72 6.98 -33.53
N LEU A 265 -15.77 7.49 -34.32
CA LEU A 265 -14.80 8.49 -33.89
C LEU A 265 -15.51 9.84 -33.64
N ALA A 266 -15.19 10.53 -32.54
CA ALA A 266 -14.84 11.96 -32.48
C ALA A 266 -14.66 12.43 -31.02
N ASP A 267 -13.46 12.93 -30.70
CA ASP A 267 -13.18 13.92 -29.64
C ASP A 267 -13.59 15.33 -30.12
N PRO A 268 -13.46 16.43 -29.34
CA PRO A 268 -13.61 16.64 -27.89
C PRO A 268 -14.46 17.89 -27.57
N ALA A 269 -15.01 18.02 -26.35
CA ALA A 269 -15.18 19.30 -25.64
C ALA A 269 -15.87 19.11 -24.29
N GLY A 270 -15.38 19.84 -23.29
CA GLY A 270 -15.83 19.77 -21.91
C GLY A 270 -17.20 20.37 -21.65
N GLY A 271 -17.66 20.15 -20.42
CA GLY A 271 -18.90 20.71 -19.90
C GLY A 271 -19.39 19.87 -18.74
N ALA A 272 -18.93 20.17 -17.54
CA ALA A 272 -19.49 19.64 -16.32
C ALA A 272 -20.97 20.04 -16.23
N GLN A 273 -21.89 19.08 -16.23
CA GLN A 273 -23.26 19.31 -15.80
C GLN A 273 -23.76 18.17 -14.90
N VAL A 274 -24.06 18.60 -13.68
CA VAL A 274 -24.77 17.93 -12.61
C VAL A 274 -26.18 17.52 -13.10
N PRO A 275 -26.62 16.26 -12.91
CA PRO A 275 -27.99 15.89 -13.20
C PRO A 275 -28.94 16.41 -12.10
N HIS A 276 -29.87 17.28 -12.46
CA HIS A 276 -31.10 17.49 -11.67
C HIS A 276 -32.16 16.43 -12.02
N PRO A 277 -33.03 16.07 -11.06
CA PRO A 277 -33.95 14.94 -11.17
C PRO A 277 -35.30 15.35 -11.75
N ALA A 278 -35.94 14.50 -12.57
CA ALA A 278 -37.40 14.49 -12.73
C ALA A 278 -37.94 13.24 -13.43
N ARG A 279 -39.11 12.83 -12.92
CA ARG A 279 -40.17 11.94 -13.45
C ARG A 279 -39.98 10.43 -13.28
N ALA A 280 -40.65 9.81 -12.30
CA ALA A 280 -42.10 9.58 -12.13
C ALA A 280 -42.61 8.43 -13.02
N ALA A 281 -42.90 7.31 -12.37
CA ALA A 281 -43.82 6.29 -12.85
C ALA A 281 -44.90 6.08 -11.77
N LEU A 282 -46.15 6.28 -12.19
CA LEU A 282 -47.37 6.03 -11.43
C LEU A 282 -47.67 4.53 -11.42
N VAL A 283 -48.00 3.98 -10.25
CA VAL A 283 -48.94 2.86 -10.13
C VAL A 283 -49.88 3.18 -8.96
N ALA A 284 -51.17 3.05 -9.24
CA ALA A 284 -52.29 3.34 -8.34
C ALA A 284 -52.61 2.16 -7.42
N GLY A 285 -53.22 2.44 -6.26
CA GLY A 285 -54.08 1.47 -5.59
C GLY A 285 -54.36 1.73 -4.11
N GLN A 286 -55.62 2.10 -3.84
CA GLN A 286 -56.40 1.91 -2.60
C GLN A 286 -56.16 2.85 -1.41
N GLY A 287 -57.20 3.65 -1.15
CA GLY A 287 -57.31 4.52 0.02
C GLY A 287 -58.15 3.92 1.15
N ASP A 288 -58.11 4.57 2.30
CA ASP A 288 -59.31 5.01 3.03
C ASP A 288 -58.89 6.06 4.09
N ARG A 289 -59.66 7.16 4.16
CA ARG A 289 -60.12 7.94 5.34
C ARG A 289 -59.09 8.38 6.42
N ASP A 290 -59.08 9.59 6.98
CA ASP A 290 -60.04 10.69 7.07
C ASP A 290 -59.30 12.03 7.32
N ALA A 291 -60.01 13.12 7.03
CA ALA A 291 -59.58 14.50 7.07
C ALA A 291 -59.40 15.07 8.49
N LEU A 292 -58.47 16.03 8.62
CA LEU A 292 -58.64 17.20 9.47
C LEU A 292 -57.82 18.36 8.88
N GLN A 293 -58.53 19.32 8.30
CA GLN A 293 -58.01 20.66 8.05
C GLN A 293 -57.85 21.39 9.38
N VAL A 294 -56.92 22.34 9.46
CA VAL A 294 -57.24 23.78 9.59
C VAL A 294 -55.95 24.60 9.64
N ALA A 295 -55.96 25.62 8.77
CA ALA A 295 -55.30 26.95 8.79
C ALA A 295 -53.83 27.06 9.25
N GLU A 296 -52.87 27.40 8.40
CA GLU A 296 -52.68 28.71 7.73
C GLU A 296 -52.17 29.81 8.68
N ARG A 297 -50.87 30.14 8.55
CA ARG A 297 -50.41 31.49 8.19
C ARG A 297 -48.89 31.57 7.98
N ASP A 298 -48.54 31.87 6.73
CA ASP A 298 -47.66 32.96 6.27
C ASP A 298 -46.97 33.84 7.33
N ARG A 299 -45.77 34.41 7.15
CA ARG A 299 -44.63 34.29 6.23
C ARG A 299 -43.56 35.26 6.82
N PRO A 300 -42.39 35.51 6.18
CA PRO A 300 -41.10 35.67 6.85
C PRO A 300 -40.67 37.13 7.02
N TYR A 301 -39.57 37.40 7.74
CA TYR A 301 -38.51 38.32 7.28
C TYR A 301 -37.19 38.11 8.03
N ARG A 302 -36.11 38.10 7.24
CA ARG A 302 -34.66 38.21 7.57
C ARG A 302 -34.32 39.62 8.14
N PRO A 303 -33.04 40.08 8.25
CA PRO A 303 -31.72 39.47 8.51
C PRO A 303 -30.99 40.19 9.68
N GLY A 304 -29.80 39.74 10.10
CA GLY A 304 -28.95 40.58 10.96
C GLY A 304 -27.57 39.97 11.24
N VAL A 305 -26.53 40.69 10.82
CA VAL A 305 -25.13 40.28 10.79
C VAL A 305 -24.37 40.86 12.00
N ALA A 306 -23.32 40.13 12.41
CA ALA A 306 -22.12 40.55 13.14
C ALA A 306 -22.18 40.89 14.65
N GLY A 307 -21.22 40.29 15.37
CA GLY A 307 -20.75 40.74 16.69
C GLY A 307 -19.52 39.95 17.13
N GLN A 308 -18.33 40.54 16.93
CA GLN A 308 -17.05 40.10 17.52
C GLN A 308 -16.99 40.38 19.03
N ARG A 309 -15.96 39.76 19.67
CA ARG A 309 -15.46 39.87 21.07
C ARG A 309 -16.05 38.78 21.97
N GLY A 310 -15.30 38.04 22.78
CA GLY A 310 -13.89 38.06 23.17
C GLY A 310 -13.79 37.33 24.52
N ALA A 311 -12.75 36.51 24.68
CA ALA A 311 -12.19 35.95 25.93
C ALA A 311 -13.11 35.18 26.91
N GLY A 312 -12.72 33.94 27.23
CA GLY A 312 -13.20 33.26 28.43
C GLY A 312 -12.96 31.75 28.48
N LEU A 313 -11.84 31.37 29.11
CA LEU A 313 -11.67 30.22 30.01
C LEU A 313 -11.93 28.77 29.54
N LEU A 314 -10.90 27.96 29.84
CA LEU A 314 -10.83 26.50 29.84
C LEU A 314 -11.95 25.85 30.68
N ALA A 315 -12.61 24.81 30.16
CA ALA A 315 -12.83 23.52 30.85
C ALA A 315 -13.74 22.55 30.05
N ARG A 316 -13.18 21.37 29.77
CA ARG A 316 -13.79 20.02 29.76
C ARG A 316 -15.21 19.82 29.18
N ALA A 317 -15.29 19.19 28.01
CA ALA A 317 -16.43 18.36 27.58
C ALA A 317 -15.87 16.96 27.24
N GLN A 318 -15.93 16.00 28.15
CA GLN A 318 -17.00 14.99 28.31
C GLN A 318 -17.26 14.13 27.05
N VAL A 319 -16.89 12.86 27.22
CA VAL A 319 -17.09 11.70 26.36
C VAL A 319 -18.59 11.36 26.25
N PRO A 320 -19.15 11.11 25.05
CA PRO A 320 -20.48 10.51 24.92
C PRO A 320 -20.41 8.99 25.16
N HIS A 321 -21.20 8.49 26.12
CA HIS A 321 -21.46 7.06 26.30
C HIS A 321 -22.42 6.52 25.22
N PRO A 322 -22.16 5.34 24.63
CA PRO A 322 -23.14 4.60 23.86
C PRO A 322 -24.04 3.75 24.78
N ARG A 323 -25.36 3.96 24.69
CA ARG A 323 -26.36 2.98 25.17
C ARG A 323 -26.65 2.00 24.05
N GLY A 324 -26.44 0.71 24.31
CA GLY A 324 -26.90 -0.40 23.49
C GLY A 324 -27.02 -1.63 24.38
N ALA A 325 -28.21 -1.83 24.96
CA ALA A 325 -28.54 -3.00 25.75
C ALA A 325 -28.83 -4.19 24.81
N VAL A 326 -28.25 -5.35 25.11
CA VAL A 326 -28.70 -6.64 24.58
C VAL A 326 -28.92 -7.56 25.79
N LEU A 327 -30.17 -7.95 25.99
CA LEU A 327 -30.60 -8.90 27.01
C LEU A 327 -30.32 -10.33 26.52
N ALA A 328 -29.69 -11.11 27.38
CA ALA A 328 -29.40 -12.52 27.19
C ALA A 328 -30.66 -13.37 27.41
N ALA A 329 -30.82 -14.40 26.56
CA ALA A 329 -31.73 -15.52 26.79
C ALA A 329 -30.91 -16.71 27.29
N GLY A 330 -31.46 -17.47 28.25
CA GLY A 330 -30.87 -18.72 28.73
C GLY A 330 -31.40 -19.13 30.10
N ASP A 331 -32.56 -19.75 30.11
CA ASP A 331 -33.17 -20.43 31.26
C ASP A 331 -32.54 -21.84 31.40
N GLY A 332 -32.33 -22.32 32.63
CA GLY A 332 -31.67 -23.60 32.90
C GLY A 332 -31.57 -23.97 34.38
N ASP A 333 -32.40 -24.94 34.77
CA ASP A 333 -32.76 -25.42 36.11
C ASP A 333 -31.64 -26.03 37.01
N ARG A 334 -31.84 -25.81 38.32
CA ARG A 334 -31.64 -26.66 39.53
C ARG A 334 -30.37 -27.53 39.73
N GLY A 335 -29.76 -27.35 40.90
CA GLY A 335 -28.94 -28.35 41.62
C GLY A 335 -28.33 -27.78 42.92
N ALA A 336 -28.38 -28.55 44.00
CA ALA A 336 -28.43 -28.08 45.38
C ALA A 336 -27.10 -28.11 46.19
N VAL A 337 -27.22 -27.65 47.45
CA VAL A 337 -26.49 -28.03 48.70
C VAL A 337 -25.48 -27.03 49.30
N GLN A 338 -26.00 -26.25 50.26
CA GLN A 338 -25.67 -26.15 51.71
C GLN A 338 -24.29 -25.70 52.25
N LEU A 339 -24.41 -24.98 53.39
CA LEU A 339 -23.45 -24.60 54.46
C LEU A 339 -22.80 -23.21 54.28
N ALA A 340 -22.79 -22.28 55.23
CA ALA A 340 -23.22 -22.25 56.63
C ALA A 340 -23.50 -20.79 57.06
N GLN A 341 -24.44 -20.61 58.00
CA GLN A 341 -24.61 -19.38 58.77
C GLN A 341 -23.49 -19.26 59.81
N GLY A 342 -22.98 -18.04 59.99
CA GLY A 342 -22.24 -17.58 61.16
C GLY A 342 -22.90 -16.30 61.67
N ASP A 343 -23.33 -16.37 62.93
CA ASP A 343 -23.79 -15.35 63.90
C ASP A 343 -25.00 -14.45 63.60
#